data_AF-A0A183CNR3-F1
#
_entry.id   AF-A0A183CNR3-F1
#
_cell.length_a   1.000
_cell.length_b   1.000
_cell.length_c   1.000
_cell.angle_alpha   90.00
_cell.angle_beta   90.00
_cell.angle_gamma   90.00
#
_symmetry.space_group_name_H-M   'P 1'
#
loop_
_entity.id
_entity.type
_entity.pdbx_description
1 polymer ?
#
loop_
_entity_poly.entity_id
_entity_poly.type
_entity_poly.pdbx_seq_one_letter_code
_entity_poly.pdbx_strand_id
1 'polypeptide(L)'
;MSWVQRAGRNLSEDGMPKIDDLPENVSDAGLDFNYAVWTAGTVLTLANVRWNSDYRDIVRFEDQSALNTYISDNAGPVHVMSGVTYAAADRPIRIDMPFNPAFRYNYIRVTNPAQPIDGSDFGRTFYYFITSIRYIAPNVTELQIQLDVWQTFAYQMTFGNCYIERGHFGIANEFANADRGRGYLTVPEGLDIGSEYQIAKTYVHTIGGTEYFTPSNTFDIIVLTTVTLTMDPGDINDPNLTTAKGSNFQGLPNGG
;
A
#
# COMPACT_ATOMS: atom_id res chain seq x y z
N MET A 1 27.79 68.86 -16.26
CA MET A 1 27.07 68.72 -14.97
C MET A 1 25.61 68.98 -15.24
N SER A 2 24.85 67.90 -15.42
CA SER A 2 23.44 67.91 -15.82
C SER A 2 22.57 67.70 -14.58
N TRP A 3 21.66 68.64 -14.32
CA TRP A 3 20.63 68.52 -13.31
C TRP A 3 19.43 67.80 -13.92
N VAL A 4 19.19 66.56 -13.52
CA VAL A 4 18.01 65.78 -13.92
C VAL A 4 16.88 66.07 -12.93
N GLN A 5 15.83 66.75 -13.39
CA GLN A 5 14.54 66.85 -12.70
C GLN A 5 13.94 65.45 -12.52
N ARG A 6 13.65 65.06 -11.28
CA ARG A 6 12.83 63.88 -10.96
C ARG A 6 11.40 64.13 -11.46
N ALA A 7 10.96 63.36 -12.45
CA ALA A 7 9.57 63.29 -12.85
C ALA A 7 8.74 62.67 -11.71
N GLY A 8 7.70 63.39 -11.27
CA GLY A 8 6.65 62.86 -10.42
C GLY A 8 5.98 61.68 -11.12
N ARG A 9 5.96 60.53 -10.44
CA ARG A 9 5.21 59.36 -10.89
C ARG A 9 3.74 59.65 -10.63
N ASN A 10 2.98 59.88 -11.69
CA ASN A 10 1.52 60.00 -11.64
C ASN A 10 0.96 58.73 -11.00
N LEU A 11 0.23 58.88 -9.89
CA LEU A 11 -0.59 57.81 -9.33
C LEU A 11 -1.85 57.74 -10.18
N SER A 12 -1.91 56.76 -11.09
CA SER A 12 -3.18 56.35 -11.70
C SER A 12 -4.07 55.73 -10.61
N GLU A 13 -5.37 56.01 -10.64
CA GLU A 13 -6.43 55.49 -9.74
C GLU A 13 -6.60 53.95 -9.80
N ASP A 14 -5.62 53.21 -10.29
CA ASP A 14 -5.65 51.76 -10.56
C ASP A 14 -4.88 50.95 -9.50
N GLY A 15 -4.66 51.54 -8.32
CA GLY A 15 -3.83 50.98 -7.25
C GLY A 15 -4.56 50.74 -5.93
N MET A 16 -5.90 50.65 -5.93
CA MET A 16 -6.63 50.18 -4.75
C MET A 16 -6.78 48.66 -4.84
N PRO A 17 -6.29 47.89 -3.85
CA PRO A 17 -6.55 46.46 -3.79
C PRO A 17 -8.06 46.25 -3.78
N LYS A 18 -8.57 45.55 -4.80
CA LYS A 18 -9.96 45.13 -4.89
C LYS A 18 -10.24 44.18 -3.74
N ILE A 19 -11.51 44.07 -3.36
CA ILE A 19 -11.93 43.11 -2.32
C ILE A 19 -11.54 41.65 -2.68
N ASP A 20 -11.29 41.40 -3.96
CA ASP A 20 -10.87 40.11 -4.51
C ASP A 20 -9.34 39.94 -4.60
N ASP A 21 -8.56 40.98 -4.32
CA ASP A 21 -7.11 40.94 -4.40
C ASP A 21 -6.50 40.32 -3.13
N LEU A 22 -5.44 39.52 -3.33
CA LEU A 22 -4.66 38.94 -2.24
C LEU A 22 -4.01 40.05 -1.39
N PRO A 23 -4.01 39.94 -0.04
CA PRO A 23 -3.37 40.95 0.81
C PRO A 23 -1.87 41.03 0.52
N GLU A 24 -1.31 42.25 0.45
CA GLU A 24 0.08 42.53 0.00
C GLU A 24 1.20 41.91 0.87
N ASN A 25 0.88 41.24 1.99
CA ASN A 25 1.87 40.80 2.98
C ASN A 25 1.74 39.30 3.34
N VAL A 26 1.81 38.42 2.33
CA VAL A 26 1.74 36.95 2.49
C VAL A 26 3.12 36.31 2.73
N SER A 27 4.20 37.09 2.75
CA SER A 27 5.56 36.53 2.67
C SER A 27 6.56 37.14 3.67
N ASP A 28 6.21 37.16 4.96
CA ASP A 28 7.24 37.31 6.00
C ASP A 28 7.60 35.92 6.53
N ALA A 29 8.79 35.46 6.16
CA ALA A 29 9.31 34.15 6.48
C ALA A 29 9.62 34.05 7.97
N GLY A 30 8.93 33.16 8.69
CA GLY A 30 9.47 32.60 9.94
C GLY A 30 8.50 32.30 11.08
N LEU A 31 7.26 32.81 11.09
CA LEU A 31 6.33 32.54 12.20
C LEU A 31 4.85 32.33 11.82
N ASP A 32 4.46 32.53 10.56
CA ASP A 32 3.07 32.33 10.12
C ASP A 32 2.94 31.09 9.23
N PHE A 33 2.90 29.91 9.85
CA PHE A 33 2.35 28.71 9.21
C PHE A 33 0.83 28.90 9.03
N ASN A 34 0.42 29.54 7.94
CA ASN A 34 -0.99 29.77 7.63
C ASN A 34 -1.52 28.66 6.73
N TYR A 35 -2.13 27.64 7.34
CA TYR A 35 -2.78 26.55 6.64
C TYR A 35 -4.06 27.05 5.96
N ALA A 36 -4.05 27.15 4.64
CA ALA A 36 -5.21 27.36 3.77
C ALA A 36 -6.12 28.53 4.14
N VAL A 37 -5.71 29.71 3.67
CA VAL A 37 -6.62 30.81 3.41
C VAL A 37 -7.25 30.61 2.04
N TRP A 38 -8.57 30.38 1.99
CA TRP A 38 -9.28 30.37 0.70
C TRP A 38 -9.34 31.81 0.18
N THR A 39 -8.75 32.04 -0.98
CA THR A 39 -8.69 33.36 -1.59
C THR A 39 -9.99 33.62 -2.35
N ALA A 40 -10.30 34.89 -2.66
CA ALA A 40 -11.46 35.21 -3.49
C ALA A 40 -11.38 34.47 -4.84
N GLY A 41 -12.52 34.03 -5.36
CA GLY A 41 -12.60 33.25 -6.61
C GLY A 41 -12.44 31.73 -6.44
N THR A 42 -12.35 31.22 -5.21
CA THR A 42 -12.33 29.77 -4.93
C THR A 42 -13.63 29.09 -5.40
N VAL A 43 -13.49 27.92 -6.02
CA VAL A 43 -14.59 27.06 -6.47
C VAL A 43 -14.77 25.91 -5.48
N LEU A 44 -15.96 25.80 -4.90
CA LEU A 44 -16.37 24.66 -4.08
C LEU A 44 -17.13 23.66 -4.93
N THR A 45 -16.79 22.40 -4.79
CA THR A 45 -17.55 21.28 -5.32
C THR A 45 -17.98 20.41 -4.15
N LEU A 46 -19.26 20.45 -3.80
CA LEU A 46 -19.86 19.55 -2.82
C LEU A 46 -20.15 18.22 -3.51
N ALA A 47 -19.84 17.11 -2.85
CA ALA A 47 -20.02 15.77 -3.36
C ALA A 47 -20.50 14.81 -2.26
N ASN A 48 -21.01 13.66 -2.69
CA ASN A 48 -21.29 12.53 -1.83
C ASN A 48 -20.32 11.38 -2.12
N VAL A 49 -19.35 11.17 -1.24
CA VAL A 49 -18.32 10.13 -1.33
C VAL A 49 -18.62 8.96 -0.40
N ARG A 50 -18.02 7.80 -0.65
CA ARG A 50 -18.27 6.58 0.13
C ARG A 50 -17.40 6.42 1.38
N TRP A 51 -16.32 7.19 1.50
CA TRP A 51 -15.41 7.16 2.64
C TRP A 51 -15.72 8.26 3.65
N ASN A 52 -15.14 8.17 4.85
CA ASN A 52 -15.42 9.07 5.97
C ASN A 52 -14.15 9.51 6.71
N SER A 53 -14.31 10.37 7.70
CA SER A 53 -13.24 10.97 8.50
C SER A 53 -12.62 10.04 9.54
N ASP A 54 -13.06 8.77 9.63
CA ASP A 54 -12.53 7.81 10.63
C ASP A 54 -11.18 7.22 10.21
N TYR A 55 -10.75 7.46 8.96
CA TYR A 55 -9.47 7.00 8.38
C TYR A 55 -9.20 5.50 8.47
N ARG A 56 -10.21 4.68 8.78
CA ARG A 56 -10.10 3.23 8.77
C ARG A 56 -9.90 2.70 7.35
N ASP A 57 -10.67 3.25 6.42
CA ASP A 57 -10.68 2.87 5.01
C ASP A 57 -10.40 4.11 4.17
N ILE A 58 -9.31 4.07 3.43
CA ILE A 58 -8.82 5.19 2.65
C ILE A 58 -8.73 4.76 1.18
N VAL A 59 -9.30 5.57 0.29
CA VAL A 59 -9.24 5.32 -1.15
C VAL A 59 -7.98 5.95 -1.71
N ARG A 60 -7.25 5.20 -2.54
CA ARG A 60 -6.08 5.71 -3.27
C ARG A 60 -6.40 5.73 -4.76
N PHE A 61 -6.16 6.87 -5.39
CA PHE A 61 -6.20 7.03 -6.85
C PHE A 61 -4.78 7.03 -7.41
N GLU A 62 -4.65 6.90 -8.73
CA GLU A 62 -3.35 6.93 -9.41
C GLU A 62 -2.70 8.32 -9.27
N ASP A 63 -3.50 9.37 -9.44
CA ASP A 63 -3.08 10.75 -9.29
C ASP A 63 -4.25 11.64 -8.80
N GLN A 64 -3.93 12.91 -8.53
CA GLN A 64 -4.92 13.90 -8.10
C GLN A 64 -5.96 14.22 -9.21
N SER A 65 -5.61 14.04 -10.48
CA SER A 65 -6.51 14.27 -11.61
C SER A 65 -7.62 13.22 -11.64
N ALA A 66 -7.28 11.95 -11.48
CA ALA A 66 -8.19 10.82 -11.40
C ALA A 66 -9.17 10.96 -10.22
N LEU A 67 -8.68 11.41 -9.07
CA LEU A 67 -9.53 11.76 -7.92
C LEU A 67 -10.54 12.87 -8.28
N ASN A 68 -10.06 13.93 -8.94
CA ASN A 68 -10.92 15.05 -9.33
C ASN A 68 -12.00 14.65 -10.34
N THR A 69 -11.65 13.83 -11.33
CA THR A 69 -12.58 13.24 -12.29
C THR A 69 -13.59 12.33 -11.59
N TYR A 70 -13.13 11.49 -10.65
CA TYR A 70 -14.02 10.66 -9.85
C TYR A 70 -15.05 11.50 -9.07
N ILE A 71 -14.61 12.58 -8.39
CA ILE A 71 -15.50 13.46 -7.63
C ILE A 71 -16.53 14.14 -8.54
N SER A 72 -16.14 14.56 -9.75
CA SER A 72 -17.04 15.24 -10.67
C SER A 72 -18.05 14.30 -11.33
N ASP A 73 -17.61 13.09 -11.73
CA ASP A 73 -18.37 12.25 -12.66
C ASP A 73 -19.00 11.02 -11.99
N ASN A 74 -18.38 10.50 -10.92
CA ASN A 74 -18.71 9.20 -10.33
C ASN A 74 -19.03 9.24 -8.83
N ALA A 75 -18.82 10.37 -8.16
CA ALA A 75 -19.39 10.59 -6.85
C ALA A 75 -20.93 10.63 -6.96
N GLY A 76 -21.63 10.57 -5.83
CA GLY A 76 -23.09 10.68 -5.80
C GLY A 76 -23.57 12.07 -6.27
N PRO A 77 -24.59 12.67 -5.62
CA PRO A 77 -24.97 14.04 -5.94
C PRO A 77 -23.78 15.01 -5.84
N VAL A 78 -23.57 15.84 -6.88
CA VAL A 78 -22.52 16.87 -6.94
C VAL A 78 -23.15 18.25 -7.13
N HIS A 79 -22.61 19.26 -6.46
CA HIS A 79 -23.00 20.65 -6.65
C HIS A 79 -21.78 21.57 -6.64
N VAL A 80 -21.69 22.47 -7.63
CA VAL A 80 -20.55 23.39 -7.78
C VAL A 80 -21.00 24.81 -7.44
N MET A 81 -20.24 25.49 -6.60
CA MET A 81 -20.45 26.88 -6.18
C MET A 81 -19.17 27.66 -6.45
N SER A 82 -19.29 28.82 -7.10
CA SER A 82 -18.17 29.72 -7.41
C SER A 82 -18.26 30.99 -6.58
N GLY A 83 -17.11 31.57 -6.20
CA GLY A 83 -17.07 32.90 -5.59
C GLY A 83 -17.41 32.91 -4.11
N VAL A 84 -17.08 31.83 -3.39
CA VAL A 84 -17.20 31.83 -1.93
C VAL A 84 -16.18 32.76 -1.27
N THR A 85 -16.65 33.45 -0.24
CA THR A 85 -15.84 34.34 0.59
C THR A 85 -14.87 33.55 1.46
N TYR A 86 -13.73 34.18 1.74
CA TYR A 86 -12.66 33.77 2.64
C TYR A 86 -13.10 32.82 3.76
N ALA A 87 -12.53 31.61 3.78
CA ALA A 87 -12.59 30.70 4.91
C ALA A 87 -11.16 30.31 5.29
N ALA A 88 -10.85 30.42 6.59
CA ALA A 88 -9.62 29.86 7.15
C ALA A 88 -9.81 28.36 7.38
N ALA A 89 -8.75 27.57 7.26
CA ALA A 89 -8.78 26.16 7.61
C ALA A 89 -9.34 25.94 9.02
N ASP A 90 -10.09 24.86 9.20
CA ASP A 90 -10.70 24.45 10.47
C ASP A 90 -11.77 25.41 11.03
N ARG A 91 -12.21 26.39 10.24
CA ARG A 91 -13.39 27.21 10.54
C ARG A 91 -14.62 26.63 9.85
N PRO A 92 -15.80 26.75 10.48
CA PRO A 92 -17.05 26.49 9.80
C PRO A 92 -17.18 27.40 8.58
N ILE A 93 -17.66 26.84 7.48
CA ILE A 93 -17.95 27.61 6.27
C ILE A 93 -19.44 27.84 6.12
N ARG A 94 -19.82 28.95 5.51
CA ARG A 94 -21.22 29.25 5.19
C ARG A 94 -21.42 29.15 3.69
N ILE A 95 -22.42 28.39 3.29
CA ILE A 95 -22.78 28.21 1.89
C ILE A 95 -24.19 28.75 1.64
N ASP A 96 -24.38 29.35 0.47
CA ASP A 96 -25.68 29.76 -0.05
C ASP A 96 -26.45 28.55 -0.59
N MET A 97 -26.85 27.68 0.34
CA MET A 97 -27.69 26.52 0.06
C MET A 97 -28.64 26.31 1.24
N PRO A 98 -29.93 25.99 0.98
CA PRO A 98 -30.85 25.60 2.03
C PRO A 98 -30.39 24.33 2.78
N PHE A 99 -30.84 24.17 4.02
CA PHE A 99 -30.40 23.09 4.89
C PHE A 99 -30.74 21.69 4.36
N ASN A 100 -31.95 21.46 3.85
CA ASN A 100 -32.39 20.16 3.35
C ASN A 100 -31.52 19.61 2.18
N PRO A 101 -31.21 20.36 1.11
CA PRO A 101 -30.31 19.89 0.07
C PRO A 101 -28.87 19.69 0.57
N ALA A 102 -28.41 20.49 1.55
CA ALA A 102 -27.06 20.35 2.12
C ALA A 102 -26.82 18.97 2.76
N PHE A 103 -27.83 18.31 3.33
CA PHE A 103 -27.73 16.95 3.90
C PHE A 103 -27.32 15.86 2.92
N ARG A 104 -27.42 16.11 1.62
CA ARG A 104 -27.08 15.11 0.61
C ARG A 104 -25.58 14.96 0.39
N TYR A 105 -24.78 15.88 0.92
CA TYR A 105 -23.34 15.94 0.69
C TYR A 105 -22.60 15.62 1.99
N ASN A 106 -21.47 14.93 1.87
CA ASN A 106 -20.58 14.62 2.99
C ASN A 106 -19.13 15.05 2.73
N TYR A 107 -18.85 15.64 1.56
CA TYR A 107 -17.49 15.94 1.12
C TYR A 107 -17.43 17.22 0.30
N ILE A 108 -16.31 17.94 0.39
CA ILE A 108 -16.07 19.19 -0.32
C ILE A 108 -14.69 19.14 -0.96
N ARG A 109 -14.64 19.43 -2.27
CA ARG A 109 -13.42 19.77 -2.99
C ARG A 109 -13.35 21.28 -3.16
N VAL A 110 -12.21 21.85 -2.82
CA VAL A 110 -11.94 23.28 -2.87
C VAL A 110 -10.80 23.51 -3.86
N THR A 111 -11.11 24.13 -4.99
CA THR A 111 -10.12 24.42 -6.03
C THR A 111 -9.92 25.93 -6.11
N ASN A 112 -8.67 26.37 -5.94
CA ASN A 112 -8.31 27.77 -6.11
C ASN A 112 -7.69 27.98 -7.50
N PRO A 113 -8.38 28.64 -8.44
CA PRO A 113 -7.86 28.87 -9.78
C PRO A 113 -6.67 29.83 -9.82
N ALA A 114 -6.49 30.67 -8.79
CA ALA A 114 -5.39 31.63 -8.67
C ALA A 114 -4.08 31.00 -8.17
N GLN A 115 -4.06 29.69 -7.90
CA GLN A 115 -2.87 28.96 -7.48
C GLN A 115 -2.48 27.84 -8.48
N PRO A 116 -1.18 27.53 -8.61
CA PRO A 116 -0.06 28.06 -7.83
C PRO A 116 0.35 29.48 -8.26
N ILE A 117 0.75 30.31 -7.29
CA ILE A 117 1.53 31.52 -7.56
C ILE A 117 2.95 31.03 -7.88
N ASP A 118 3.59 31.55 -8.93
CA ASP A 118 4.96 31.20 -9.30
C ASP A 118 5.89 31.31 -8.07
N GLY A 119 6.51 30.18 -7.69
CA GLY A 119 7.38 30.08 -6.51
C GLY A 119 6.70 29.59 -5.22
N SER A 120 5.43 29.18 -5.26
CA SER A 120 4.73 28.58 -4.12
C SER A 120 4.50 27.07 -4.31
N ASP A 121 4.88 26.28 -3.30
CA ASP A 121 4.92 24.80 -3.31
C ASP A 121 3.54 24.16 -3.03
N PHE A 122 2.47 24.95 -3.07
CA PHE A 122 1.17 24.56 -2.50
C PHE A 122 0.23 23.93 -3.52
N GLY A 123 -0.50 22.90 -3.08
CA GLY A 123 -1.48 22.19 -3.88
C GLY A 123 -2.65 23.08 -4.32
N ARG A 124 -3.01 22.97 -5.60
CA ARG A 124 -4.12 23.71 -6.24
C ARG A 124 -5.51 23.36 -5.70
N THR A 125 -5.64 22.22 -5.03
CA THR A 125 -6.93 21.66 -4.59
C THR A 125 -6.81 21.03 -3.21
N PHE A 126 -7.73 21.40 -2.32
CA PHE A 126 -7.89 20.85 -0.98
C PHE A 126 -9.19 20.05 -0.88
N TYR A 127 -9.20 19.04 -0.02
CA TYR A 127 -10.38 18.21 0.20
C TYR A 127 -10.78 18.20 1.68
N TYR A 128 -12.08 18.22 1.95
CA TYR A 128 -12.62 18.29 3.30
C TYR A 128 -13.81 17.35 3.48
N PHE A 129 -13.90 16.74 4.66
CA PHE A 129 -15.10 16.07 5.15
C PHE A 129 -16.07 17.06 5.76
N ILE A 130 -17.36 16.84 5.55
CA ILE A 130 -18.42 17.57 6.27
C ILE A 130 -18.76 16.76 7.52
N THR A 131 -18.37 17.27 8.70
CA THR A 131 -18.59 16.57 9.97
C THR A 131 -19.97 16.86 10.55
N SER A 132 -20.48 18.07 10.36
CA SER A 132 -21.85 18.43 10.75
C SER A 132 -22.38 19.63 9.97
N ILE A 133 -23.71 19.77 9.97
CA ILE A 133 -24.45 20.77 9.20
C ILE A 133 -25.35 21.53 10.16
N ARG A 134 -25.30 22.86 10.13
CA ARG A 134 -26.08 23.75 11.00
C ARG A 134 -26.93 24.72 10.19
N TYR A 135 -28.21 24.78 10.52
CA TYR A 135 -29.12 25.79 9.96
C TYR A 135 -28.81 27.18 10.51
N ILE A 136 -28.61 28.16 9.61
CA ILE A 136 -28.41 29.57 9.97
C ILE A 136 -29.58 30.43 9.46
N ALA A 137 -29.93 30.31 8.19
CA ALA A 137 -31.03 31.04 7.54
C ALA A 137 -31.67 30.18 6.44
N PRO A 138 -32.83 30.57 5.87
CA PRO A 138 -33.53 29.76 4.86
C PRO A 138 -32.68 29.34 3.66
N ASN A 139 -31.78 30.21 3.20
CA ASN A 139 -30.86 29.93 2.09
C ASN A 139 -29.40 29.78 2.53
N VAL A 140 -29.10 29.87 3.83
CA VAL A 140 -27.71 29.84 4.32
C VAL A 140 -27.54 28.73 5.34
N THR A 141 -26.60 27.84 5.04
CA THR A 141 -26.24 26.71 5.90
C THR A 141 -24.76 26.81 6.29
N GLU A 142 -24.46 26.52 7.55
CA GLU A 142 -23.09 26.46 8.07
C GLU A 142 -22.63 25.00 8.11
N LEU A 143 -21.51 24.70 7.46
CA LEU A 143 -20.89 23.38 7.42
C LEU A 143 -19.66 23.38 8.32
N GLN A 144 -19.63 22.45 9.26
CA GLN A 144 -18.40 22.12 9.97
C GLN A 144 -17.58 21.21 9.07
N ILE A 145 -16.35 21.63 8.80
CA ILE A 145 -15.46 20.93 7.87
C ILE A 145 -14.20 20.46 8.58
N GLN A 146 -13.69 19.31 8.15
CA GLN A 146 -12.41 18.77 8.60
C GLN A 146 -11.56 18.46 7.38
N LEU A 147 -10.29 18.85 7.39
CA LEU A 147 -9.36 18.62 6.28
C LEU A 147 -9.15 17.11 6.06
N ASP A 148 -9.31 16.65 4.82
CA ASP A 148 -8.83 15.33 4.43
C ASP A 148 -7.34 15.41 4.09
N VAL A 149 -6.50 15.13 5.08
CA VAL A 149 -5.03 15.17 4.93
C VAL A 149 -4.51 14.15 3.92
N TRP A 150 -5.16 12.99 3.79
CA TRP A 150 -4.69 11.95 2.88
C TRP A 150 -4.92 12.38 1.44
N GLN A 151 -6.16 12.69 1.06
CA GLN A 151 -6.45 13.06 -0.33
C GLN A 151 -5.76 14.35 -0.76
N THR A 152 -5.48 15.25 0.20
CA THR A 152 -4.80 16.52 -0.06
C THR A 152 -3.29 16.34 -0.26
N PHE A 153 -2.62 15.57 0.60
CA PHE A 153 -1.15 15.54 0.63
C PHE A 153 -0.51 14.22 0.22
N ALA A 154 -1.27 13.13 0.06
CA ALA A 154 -0.72 11.79 -0.22
C ALA A 154 0.18 11.75 -1.46
N TYR A 155 -0.09 12.58 -2.47
CA TYR A 155 0.68 12.63 -3.72
C TYR A 155 1.95 13.48 -3.62
N GLN A 156 2.10 14.28 -2.57
CA GLN A 156 3.26 15.16 -2.34
C GLN A 156 4.19 14.60 -1.26
N MET A 157 3.74 13.64 -0.46
CA MET A 157 4.55 13.03 0.59
C MET A 157 5.39 11.88 0.05
N THR A 158 6.63 11.78 0.55
CA THR A 158 7.49 10.62 0.36
C THR A 158 7.77 9.99 1.72
N PHE A 159 7.51 8.68 1.85
CA PHE A 159 7.83 7.94 3.06
C PHE A 159 9.34 7.70 3.16
N GLY A 160 9.90 8.03 4.32
CA GLY A 160 11.28 7.67 4.67
C GLY A 160 11.37 6.24 5.24
N ASN A 161 12.38 6.02 6.09
CA ASN A 161 12.50 4.76 6.81
C ASN A 161 11.46 4.72 7.95
N CYS A 162 10.53 3.76 7.87
CA CYS A 162 9.50 3.54 8.88
C CYS A 162 9.55 2.10 9.39
N TYR A 163 9.26 1.91 10.68
CA TYR A 163 8.96 0.58 11.20
C TYR A 163 7.53 0.21 10.80
N ILE A 164 7.37 -0.93 10.13
CA ILE A 164 6.08 -1.41 9.64
C ILE A 164 5.64 -2.59 10.49
N GLU A 165 4.49 -2.47 11.16
CA GLU A 165 3.93 -3.55 11.98
C GLU A 165 3.21 -4.59 11.11
N ARG A 166 2.36 -4.12 10.19
CA ARG A 166 1.56 -4.96 9.28
C ARG A 166 1.41 -4.23 7.95
N GLY A 167 1.45 -4.97 6.86
CA GLY A 167 1.25 -4.43 5.52
C GLY A 167 1.04 -5.53 4.51
N HIS A 168 0.48 -5.16 3.36
CA HIS A 168 0.48 -6.05 2.21
C HIS A 168 1.88 -5.99 1.61
N PHE A 169 2.64 -7.08 1.77
CA PHE A 169 4.00 -7.14 1.25
C PHE A 169 3.96 -7.19 -0.28
N GLY A 170 4.19 -6.04 -0.91
CA GLY A 170 4.44 -5.94 -2.35
C GLY A 170 5.84 -6.45 -2.64
N ILE A 171 5.93 -7.53 -3.40
CA ILE A 171 7.16 -8.22 -3.79
C ILE A 171 8.07 -7.25 -4.56
N ALA A 172 9.07 -6.72 -3.87
CA ALA A 172 10.22 -6.02 -4.45
C ALA A 172 11.54 -6.80 -4.19
N ASN A 173 11.43 -8.11 -3.96
CA ASN A 173 12.57 -9.02 -3.87
C ASN A 173 12.27 -10.21 -4.78
N GLU A 174 13.19 -10.47 -5.73
CA GLU A 174 13.06 -11.50 -6.77
C GLU A 174 12.80 -12.91 -6.20
N PHE A 175 13.18 -13.16 -4.94
CA PHE A 175 12.98 -14.43 -4.25
C PHE A 175 11.87 -14.43 -3.19
N ALA A 176 11.13 -13.33 -3.00
CA ALA A 176 10.15 -13.22 -1.91
C ALA A 176 9.02 -14.26 -1.97
N ASN A 177 8.70 -14.75 -3.18
CA ASN A 177 7.69 -15.78 -3.40
C ASN A 177 8.27 -17.18 -3.64
N ALA A 178 9.58 -17.36 -3.50
CA ALA A 178 10.15 -18.70 -3.50
C ALA A 178 9.43 -19.54 -2.43
N ASP A 179 8.94 -20.72 -2.84
CA ASP A 179 8.13 -21.61 -2.01
C ASP A 179 6.94 -20.94 -1.30
N ARG A 180 6.27 -20.00 -1.98
CA ARG A 180 5.08 -19.29 -1.48
C ARG A 180 5.36 -18.47 -0.21
N GLY A 181 6.55 -17.89 -0.09
CA GLY A 181 6.91 -17.00 1.02
C GLY A 181 7.21 -17.74 2.33
N ARG A 182 7.20 -19.08 2.33
CA ARG A 182 7.48 -19.92 3.51
C ARG A 182 8.85 -19.65 4.14
N GLY A 183 9.82 -19.18 3.37
CA GLY A 183 11.15 -18.82 3.87
C GLY A 183 11.24 -17.46 4.55
N TYR A 184 10.32 -16.53 4.25
CA TYR A 184 10.45 -15.12 4.66
C TYR A 184 9.30 -14.62 5.55
N LEU A 185 8.11 -15.22 5.47
CA LEU A 185 6.92 -14.84 6.22
C LEU A 185 6.72 -15.78 7.44
N THR A 186 7.71 -15.81 8.33
CA THR A 186 7.73 -16.71 9.50
C THR A 186 7.44 -16.01 10.83
N VAL A 187 7.18 -14.70 10.79
CA VAL A 187 6.82 -13.93 11.99
C VAL A 187 5.51 -14.50 12.57
N PRO A 188 5.46 -14.86 13.87
CA PRO A 188 4.26 -15.44 14.45
C PRO A 188 3.13 -14.40 14.48
N GLU A 189 2.03 -14.71 13.79
CA GLU A 189 0.85 -13.82 13.70
C GLU A 189 -0.08 -13.88 14.92
N GLY A 190 0.14 -14.85 15.83
CA GLY A 190 -0.67 -15.04 17.03
C GLY A 190 -2.11 -15.49 16.75
N LEU A 191 -2.38 -15.98 15.54
CA LEU A 191 -3.68 -16.54 15.16
C LEU A 191 -3.79 -17.99 15.60
N ASP A 192 -4.94 -18.36 16.15
CA ASP A 192 -5.25 -19.75 16.48
C ASP A 192 -5.47 -20.55 15.20
N ILE A 193 -4.68 -21.62 15.02
CA ILE A 193 -4.73 -22.52 13.87
C ILE A 193 -5.46 -23.84 14.20
N GLY A 194 -6.03 -23.96 15.39
CA GLY A 194 -6.70 -25.16 15.89
C GLY A 194 -5.79 -26.05 16.73
N SER A 195 -6.39 -27.06 17.35
CA SER A 195 -5.73 -27.93 18.32
C SER A 195 -4.98 -29.12 17.70
N GLU A 196 -5.30 -29.49 16.45
CA GLU A 196 -4.76 -30.69 15.82
C GLU A 196 -4.34 -30.44 14.36
N TYR A 197 -3.27 -31.11 13.95
CA TYR A 197 -2.85 -31.15 12.56
C TYR A 197 -3.53 -32.30 11.82
N GLN A 198 -3.88 -32.06 10.56
CA GLN A 198 -4.32 -33.12 9.66
C GLN A 198 -3.13 -33.69 8.90
N ILE A 199 -3.07 -35.02 8.81
CA ILE A 199 -2.08 -35.71 7.97
C ILE A 199 -2.45 -35.47 6.51
N ALA A 200 -1.77 -34.52 5.88
CA ALA A 200 -1.99 -34.21 4.47
C ALA A 200 -1.32 -35.22 3.53
N LYS A 201 -0.14 -35.75 3.90
CA LYS A 201 0.63 -36.71 3.10
C LYS A 201 1.46 -37.63 3.99
N THR A 202 1.52 -38.90 3.60
CA THR A 202 2.37 -39.92 4.23
C THR A 202 3.29 -40.52 3.17
N TYR A 203 4.57 -40.63 3.50
CA TYR A 203 5.57 -41.27 2.66
C TYR A 203 6.22 -42.41 3.43
N VAL A 204 6.41 -43.55 2.77
CA VAL A 204 7.15 -44.69 3.31
C VAL A 204 8.35 -44.93 2.41
N HIS A 205 9.54 -44.86 2.99
CA HIS A 205 10.79 -45.14 2.28
C HIS A 205 11.45 -46.37 2.90
N THR A 206 11.78 -47.35 2.06
CA THR A 206 12.45 -48.59 2.47
C THR A 206 13.93 -48.49 2.15
N ILE A 207 14.81 -48.87 3.08
CA ILE A 207 16.27 -48.70 3.01
C ILE A 207 16.96 -49.68 2.02
N GLY A 208 16.21 -50.47 1.24
CA GLY A 208 16.76 -51.54 0.39
C GLY A 208 16.20 -51.59 -1.04
N GLY A 209 15.73 -50.47 -1.56
CA GLY A 209 15.06 -50.42 -2.84
C GLY A 209 15.97 -50.11 -4.03
N THR A 210 15.97 -50.95 -5.08
CA THR A 210 16.65 -50.65 -6.35
C THR A 210 15.77 -49.74 -7.23
N GLU A 211 16.36 -48.90 -8.09
CA GLU A 211 15.71 -47.76 -8.78
C GLU A 211 14.53 -48.11 -9.73
N TYR A 212 14.17 -49.39 -9.89
CA TYR A 212 13.11 -49.85 -10.81
C TYR A 212 12.00 -50.61 -10.06
N PHE A 213 11.15 -49.89 -9.33
CA PHE A 213 10.15 -50.46 -8.42
C PHE A 213 8.82 -50.86 -9.08
N THR A 214 8.40 -52.11 -8.84
CA THR A 214 7.00 -52.54 -8.81
C THR A 214 6.62 -53.01 -7.39
N PRO A 215 5.32 -53.06 -7.02
CA PRO A 215 4.86 -53.26 -5.62
C PRO A 215 5.08 -54.67 -5.05
N SER A 216 5.62 -55.59 -5.85
CA SER A 216 5.90 -56.96 -5.48
C SER A 216 7.41 -57.15 -5.41
N ASN A 217 7.89 -57.71 -4.29
CA ASN A 217 9.11 -58.53 -4.13
C ASN A 217 10.17 -57.96 -3.17
N THR A 218 10.41 -58.65 -2.06
CA THR A 218 11.45 -59.68 -1.77
C THR A 218 12.86 -59.10 -1.64
N PHE A 219 13.55 -59.51 -0.58
CA PHE A 219 14.95 -59.23 -0.33
C PHE A 219 15.83 -60.30 -1.00
N ASP A 220 17.01 -59.92 -1.48
CA ASP A 220 18.04 -60.85 -1.94
C ASP A 220 19.06 -61.08 -0.81
N ILE A 221 19.38 -62.34 -0.51
CA ILE A 221 20.41 -62.71 0.47
C ILE A 221 21.69 -63.06 -0.29
N ILE A 222 22.80 -62.41 0.06
CA ILE A 222 24.14 -62.82 -0.34
C ILE A 222 24.78 -63.56 0.83
N VAL A 223 25.12 -64.83 0.62
CA VAL A 223 25.88 -65.63 1.58
C VAL A 223 27.35 -65.62 1.15
N LEU A 224 28.21 -65.04 1.99
CA LEU A 224 29.66 -65.09 1.80
C LEU A 224 30.24 -66.21 2.66
N THR A 225 31.05 -67.05 2.03
CA THR A 225 31.69 -68.21 2.63
C THR A 225 33.17 -68.19 2.26
N THR A 226 34.02 -68.92 2.97
CA THR A 226 35.43 -69.13 2.60
C THR A 226 35.66 -70.50 1.95
N VAL A 227 34.64 -71.35 2.00
CA VAL A 227 34.63 -72.68 1.40
C VAL A 227 33.64 -72.69 0.24
N THR A 228 33.96 -73.46 -0.79
CA THR A 228 33.02 -73.66 -1.89
C THR A 228 31.77 -74.39 -1.40
N LEU A 229 30.59 -73.93 -1.81
CA LEU A 229 29.32 -74.63 -1.53
C LEU A 229 28.88 -75.53 -2.68
N THR A 230 29.68 -75.61 -3.75
CA THR A 230 29.33 -76.34 -4.98
C THR A 230 30.11 -77.63 -5.17
N MET A 231 31.16 -77.88 -4.38
CA MET A 231 31.91 -79.15 -4.40
C MET A 231 31.42 -80.11 -3.34
N ASP A 232 31.70 -81.39 -3.55
CA ASP A 232 31.32 -82.47 -2.63
C ASP A 232 32.01 -82.29 -1.26
N PRO A 233 31.24 -82.11 -0.18
CA PRO A 233 31.80 -81.95 1.17
C PRO A 233 32.35 -83.26 1.76
N GLY A 234 32.21 -84.40 1.08
CA GLY A 234 32.59 -85.71 1.60
C GLY A 234 31.59 -86.24 2.62
N ASP A 235 32.04 -87.11 3.52
CA ASP A 235 31.21 -87.70 4.57
C ASP A 235 31.73 -87.40 5.98
N ILE A 236 31.04 -87.89 7.00
CA ILE A 236 31.38 -87.62 8.41
C ILE A 236 32.73 -88.21 8.83
N ASN A 237 33.21 -89.26 8.14
CA ASN A 237 34.46 -89.95 8.45
C ASN A 237 35.62 -89.47 7.56
N ASP A 238 35.33 -88.96 6.36
CA ASP A 238 36.30 -88.34 5.44
C ASP A 238 35.75 -87.04 4.82
N PRO A 239 35.81 -85.91 5.55
CA PRO A 239 35.31 -84.64 5.05
C PRO A 239 36.29 -83.97 4.08
N ASN A 240 35.77 -83.47 2.97
CA ASN A 240 36.53 -82.70 2.00
C ASN A 240 36.31 -81.19 2.18
N LEU A 241 37.37 -80.46 2.54
CA LEU A 241 37.36 -79.01 2.67
C LEU A 241 38.00 -78.36 1.45
N THR A 242 37.17 -77.91 0.51
CA THR A 242 37.69 -77.16 -0.64
C THR A 242 37.47 -75.65 -0.50
N THR A 243 38.55 -74.88 -0.63
CA THR A 243 38.52 -73.42 -0.51
C THR A 243 37.76 -72.78 -1.66
N ALA A 244 37.05 -71.68 -1.39
CA ALA A 244 36.39 -70.91 -2.41
C ALA A 244 37.40 -70.31 -3.41
N LYS A 245 37.00 -70.21 -4.69
CA LYS A 245 37.84 -69.65 -5.76
C LYS A 245 37.79 -68.13 -5.83
N GLY A 246 36.95 -67.49 -5.03
CA GLY A 246 36.64 -66.08 -5.16
C GLY A 246 35.59 -65.80 -6.24
N SER A 247 35.03 -64.60 -6.19
CA SER A 247 34.17 -64.03 -7.23
C SER A 247 34.52 -62.55 -7.44
N ASN A 248 33.94 -61.94 -8.47
CA ASN A 248 34.04 -60.50 -8.67
C ASN A 248 32.61 -59.96 -8.76
N PHE A 249 32.26 -59.02 -7.89
CA PHE A 249 30.99 -58.31 -7.93
C PHE A 249 31.25 -56.82 -8.07
N GLN A 250 30.68 -56.20 -9.11
CA GLN A 250 30.84 -54.78 -9.42
C GLN A 250 32.31 -54.28 -9.49
N GLY A 251 33.23 -55.12 -9.97
CA GLY A 251 34.64 -54.76 -10.12
C GLY A 251 35.47 -54.91 -8.85
N LEU A 252 34.87 -55.35 -7.75
CA LEU A 252 35.58 -55.68 -6.51
C LEU A 252 35.82 -57.19 -6.45
N PRO A 253 37.08 -57.65 -6.53
CA PRO A 253 37.41 -59.05 -6.32
C PRO A 253 37.20 -59.41 -4.85
N ASN A 254 36.51 -60.52 -4.61
CA ASN A 254 36.44 -61.15 -3.29
C ASN A 254 37.11 -62.54 -3.35
N GLY A 255 37.76 -62.93 -2.26
CA GLY A 255 38.45 -64.22 -2.13
C GLY A 255 37.61 -65.31 -1.47
N GLY A 256 36.30 -65.05 -1.30
CA GLY A 256 35.32 -65.96 -0.72
C GLY A 256 34.39 -66.57 -1.76
#